data_AF-A0AAN7JRA5-F1
#
_entry.id   AF-A0AAN7JRA5-F1
#
_cell.length_a   1.000
_cell.length_b   1.000
_cell.length_c   1.000
_cell.angle_alpha   90.00
_cell.angle_beta   90.00
_cell.angle_gamma   90.00
#
_symmetry.space_group_name_H-M   'P 1'
#
loop_
_entity.id
_entity.type
_entity.pdbx_description
1 polymer ?
#
loop_
_entity_poly.entity_id
_entity_poly.type
_entity_poly.pdbx_seq_one_letter_code
_entity_poly.pdbx_strand_id
1 'polypeptide(L)'
;MSAAAAAAAAAATTAAYLARRAAQKQRVRILYRRALKDTLNWAVHRHLFYQDASDLRERFDANKNVEDLDTIDKMIAEGEASYNKWRHPDPYIVPWAPGGSKFTRNPTPPEGIEIIYDYGREDNA
;
A
#
# COMPACT_ATOMS: atom_id res chain seq x y z
N MET A 1 4.93 -23.72 -39.57
CA MET A 1 5.08 -23.43 -38.12
C MET A 1 4.92 -24.74 -37.38
N SER A 2 5.89 -25.16 -36.55
CA SER A 2 5.79 -26.44 -35.83
C SER A 2 4.81 -26.34 -34.64
N ALA A 3 4.22 -27.46 -34.24
CA ALA A 3 3.30 -27.54 -33.10
C ALA A 3 3.92 -27.02 -31.78
N ALA A 4 5.24 -27.16 -31.62
CA ALA A 4 5.96 -26.64 -30.46
C ALA A 4 5.94 -25.11 -30.37
N ALA A 5 6.00 -24.40 -31.51
CA ALA A 5 5.94 -22.94 -31.54
C ALA A 5 4.54 -22.41 -31.15
N ALA A 6 3.48 -23.11 -31.54
CA ALA A 6 2.11 -22.77 -31.16
C ALA A 6 1.84 -23.00 -29.66
N ALA A 7 2.36 -24.09 -29.08
CA ALA A 7 2.26 -24.37 -27.65
C ALA A 7 3.00 -23.33 -26.80
N ALA A 8 4.20 -22.89 -27.23
CA ALA A 8 4.95 -21.84 -26.56
C ALA A 8 4.22 -20.49 -26.61
N ALA A 9 3.60 -20.12 -27.74
CA ALA A 9 2.81 -18.90 -27.87
C ALA A 9 1.54 -18.92 -27.00
N ALA A 10 0.85 -20.06 -26.91
CA ALA A 10 -0.30 -20.24 -26.02
C ALA A 10 0.11 -20.12 -24.55
N ALA A 11 1.21 -20.76 -24.14
CA ALA A 11 1.75 -20.66 -22.78
C ALA A 11 2.13 -19.22 -22.40
N ALA A 12 2.74 -18.46 -23.33
CA ALA A 12 3.07 -17.05 -23.12
C ALA A 12 1.82 -16.17 -22.93
N THR A 13 0.75 -16.44 -23.68
CA THR A 13 -0.53 -15.72 -23.56
C THR A 13 -1.20 -15.98 -22.21
N THR A 14 -1.19 -17.24 -21.76
CA THR A 14 -1.71 -17.63 -20.43
C THR A 14 -0.89 -17.00 -19.29
N ALA A 15 0.44 -16.97 -19.41
CA ALA A 15 1.31 -16.32 -18.44
C ALA A 15 1.03 -14.81 -18.34
N ALA A 16 0.85 -14.13 -19.48
CA ALA A 16 0.51 -12.71 -19.51
C ALA A 16 -0.84 -12.42 -18.85
N TYR A 17 -1.85 -13.26 -19.12
CA TYR A 17 -3.17 -13.17 -18.49
C TYR A 17 -3.07 -13.28 -16.96
N LEU A 18 -2.37 -14.31 -16.46
CA LEU A 18 -2.19 -14.53 -15.02
C LEU A 18 -1.43 -13.39 -14.35
N ALA A 19 -0.38 -12.87 -15.00
CA ALA A 19 0.38 -11.74 -14.50
C ALA A 19 -0.49 -10.47 -14.41
N ARG A 20 -1.30 -10.18 -15.44
CA ARG A 20 -2.24 -9.06 -15.44
C ARG A 20 -3.26 -9.20 -14.30
N ARG A 21 -3.82 -10.40 -14.11
CA ARG A 21 -4.79 -10.66 -13.03
C ARG A 21 -4.17 -10.51 -11.64
N ALA A 22 -2.94 -10.97 -11.46
CA ALA A 22 -2.19 -10.80 -10.22
C ALA A 22 -1.92 -9.30 -9.91
N ALA A 23 -1.52 -8.53 -10.93
CA ALA A 23 -1.30 -7.10 -10.81
C ALA A 23 -2.59 -6.33 -10.47
N GLN A 24 -3.71 -6.64 -11.14
CA GLN A 24 -5.04 -6.07 -10.83
C GLN A 24 -5.42 -6.34 -9.37
N LYS A 25 -5.30 -7.59 -8.92
CA LYS A 25 -5.60 -7.99 -7.54
C LYS A 25 -4.74 -7.22 -6.53
N GLN A 26 -3.45 -7.03 -6.83
CA GLN A 26 -2.55 -6.24 -5.99
C GLN A 26 -2.97 -4.76 -5.95
N ARG A 27 -3.28 -4.14 -7.09
CA ARG A 27 -3.73 -2.75 -7.17
C ARG A 27 -5.02 -2.52 -6.38
N VAL A 28 -6.03 -3.38 -6.57
CA VAL A 28 -7.29 -3.31 -5.80
C VAL A 28 -7.05 -3.41 -4.30
N ARG A 29 -6.19 -4.35 -3.84
CA ARG A 29 -5.85 -4.49 -2.42
C ARG A 29 -5.11 -3.28 -1.85
N ILE A 30 -4.24 -2.65 -2.65
CA ILE A 30 -3.56 -1.42 -2.26
C ILE A 30 -4.56 -0.26 -2.17
N LEU A 31 -5.40 -0.10 -3.19
CA LEU A 31 -6.42 0.93 -3.25
C LEU A 31 -7.39 0.81 -2.06
N TYR A 32 -7.91 -0.39 -1.78
CA TYR A 32 -8.81 -0.61 -0.64
C TYR A 32 -8.15 -0.28 0.71
N ARG A 33 -6.91 -0.71 0.94
CA ARG A 33 -6.17 -0.37 2.17
C ARG A 33 -5.94 1.13 2.31
N ARG A 34 -5.60 1.81 1.20
CA ARG A 34 -5.38 3.26 1.17
C ARG A 34 -6.68 4.01 1.44
N ALA A 35 -7.76 3.64 0.74
CA ALA A 35 -9.07 4.24 0.91
C ALA A 35 -9.59 4.07 2.34
N LEU A 36 -9.49 2.88 2.95
CA LEU A 36 -9.87 2.67 4.36
C LEU A 36 -9.04 3.51 5.34
N LYS A 37 -7.75 3.68 5.08
CA LYS A 37 -6.90 4.52 5.93
C LYS A 37 -7.33 5.98 5.82
N ASP A 38 -7.68 6.43 4.63
CA ASP A 38 -8.11 7.80 4.40
C ASP A 38 -9.52 8.08 4.92
N THR A 39 -10.46 7.13 4.82
CA THR A 39 -11.76 7.26 5.50
C THR A 39 -11.56 7.41 7.00
N LEU A 40 -10.60 6.70 7.60
CA LEU A 40 -10.25 6.90 9.00
C LEU A 40 -9.59 8.28 9.27
N ASN A 41 -8.75 8.77 8.36
CA ASN A 41 -8.13 10.09 8.52
C ASN A 41 -9.19 11.21 8.53
N TRP A 42 -10.22 11.09 7.69
CA TRP A 42 -11.35 12.02 7.66
C TRP A 42 -12.32 11.81 8.83
N ALA A 43 -12.68 10.56 9.12
CA ALA A 43 -13.62 10.20 10.19
C ALA A 43 -12.88 10.04 11.54
N VAL A 44 -12.68 11.17 12.22
CA VAL A 44 -12.03 11.23 13.56
C VAL A 44 -12.73 10.31 14.58
N HIS A 45 -14.06 10.21 14.51
CA HIS A 45 -14.86 9.39 15.44
C HIS A 45 -15.17 7.99 14.89
N ARG A 46 -15.04 6.98 15.76
CA ARG A 46 -15.20 5.56 15.38
C ARG A 46 -16.58 5.20 14.84
N HIS A 47 -17.65 5.77 15.38
CA HIS A 47 -19.01 5.44 14.95
C HIS A 47 -19.29 5.87 13.50
N LEU A 48 -18.79 7.04 13.08
CA LEU A 48 -18.84 7.49 11.69
C LEU A 48 -17.98 6.59 10.80
N PHE A 49 -16.74 6.33 11.24
CA PHE A 49 -15.80 5.49 10.51
C PHE A 49 -16.37 4.08 10.22
N TYR A 50 -17.07 3.45 11.16
CA TYR A 50 -17.60 2.10 10.94
C TYR A 50 -18.67 2.06 9.85
N GLN A 51 -19.56 3.06 9.80
CA GLN A 51 -20.55 3.19 8.73
C GLN A 51 -19.84 3.41 7.39
N ASP A 52 -18.97 4.42 7.30
CA ASP A 52 -18.24 4.74 6.07
C ASP A 52 -17.37 3.58 5.57
N ALA A 53 -16.73 2.84 6.48
CA ALA A 53 -15.92 1.68 6.16
C ALA A 53 -16.77 0.50 5.66
N SER A 54 -17.97 0.31 6.23
CA SER A 54 -18.92 -0.69 5.75
C SER A 54 -19.38 -0.36 4.32
N ASP A 55 -19.79 0.88 4.09
CA ASP A 55 -20.23 1.35 2.76
C ASP A 55 -19.10 1.31 1.73
N LEU A 56 -17.86 1.57 2.15
CA LEU A 56 -16.69 1.37 1.30
C LEU A 56 -16.54 -0.11 0.95
N ARG A 57 -16.65 -1.02 1.91
CA ARG A 57 -16.51 -2.45 1.65
C ARG A 57 -17.60 -2.96 0.72
N GLU A 58 -18.85 -2.56 0.93
CA GLU A 58 -19.98 -2.95 0.07
C GLU A 58 -19.74 -2.54 -1.39
N ARG A 59 -19.24 -1.33 -1.64
CA ARG A 59 -18.87 -0.86 -3.00
C ARG A 59 -17.81 -1.73 -3.68
N PHE A 60 -16.82 -2.22 -2.93
CA PHE A 60 -15.81 -3.14 -3.47
C PHE A 60 -16.38 -4.55 -3.69
N ASP A 61 -17.20 -5.04 -2.76
CA ASP A 61 -17.78 -6.38 -2.84
C ASP A 61 -18.82 -6.49 -3.98
N ALA A 62 -19.57 -5.43 -4.27
CA ALA A 62 -20.50 -5.36 -5.40
C ALA A 62 -19.82 -5.62 -6.76
N ASN A 63 -18.53 -5.27 -6.88
CA ASN A 63 -17.76 -5.37 -8.12
C ASN A 63 -16.74 -6.53 -8.12
N LYS A 64 -16.83 -7.43 -7.15
CA LYS A 64 -15.85 -8.51 -6.96
C LYS A 64 -15.85 -9.57 -8.08
N ASN A 65 -17.00 -9.79 -8.71
CA ASN A 65 -17.22 -10.88 -9.67
C ASN A 65 -17.11 -10.42 -11.13
N VAL A 66 -16.50 -9.27 -11.39
CA VAL A 66 -16.24 -8.80 -12.76
C VAL A 66 -15.08 -9.61 -13.35
N GLU A 67 -15.33 -10.21 -14.52
CA GLU A 67 -14.36 -11.07 -15.21
C GLU A 67 -13.65 -10.36 -16.38
N ASP A 68 -14.27 -9.34 -16.97
CA ASP A 68 -13.66 -8.60 -18.08
C ASP A 68 -12.45 -7.77 -17.63
N LEU A 69 -11.27 -8.11 -18.16
CA LEU A 69 -9.99 -7.52 -17.74
C LEU A 69 -9.91 -6.02 -18.05
N ASP A 70 -10.43 -5.58 -19.18
CA ASP A 70 -10.34 -4.18 -19.60
C ASP A 70 -11.29 -3.31 -18.78
N THR A 71 -12.49 -3.81 -18.48
CA THR A 71 -13.41 -3.17 -17.54
C THR A 71 -12.79 -3.06 -16.15
N ILE A 72 -12.11 -4.10 -15.66
CA ILE A 72 -11.44 -4.07 -14.35
C ILE A 72 -10.35 -2.99 -14.31
N ASP A 73 -9.55 -2.85 -15.36
CA ASP A 73 -8.51 -1.82 -15.39
C ASP A 73 -9.09 -0.41 -15.42
N LYS A 74 -10.21 -0.19 -16.13
CA LYS A 74 -10.93 1.09 -16.13
C LYS A 74 -11.47 1.41 -14.73
N MET A 75 -12.13 0.45 -14.09
CA MET A 75 -12.68 0.63 -12.73
C MET A 75 -11.58 0.91 -11.70
N ILE A 76 -10.43 0.24 -11.81
CA ILE A 76 -9.27 0.53 -10.94
C ILE A 76 -8.77 1.96 -11.18
N ALA A 77 -8.65 2.39 -12.45
CA ALA A 77 -8.21 3.75 -12.78
C ALA A 77 -9.18 4.82 -12.26
N GLU A 78 -10.48 4.62 -12.43
CA GLU A 78 -11.53 5.51 -11.90
C GLU A 78 -11.52 5.56 -10.37
N GLY A 79 -11.34 4.40 -9.72
CA GLY A 79 -11.19 4.30 -8.27
C GLY A 79 -9.94 5.01 -7.74
N GLU A 80 -8.80 4.85 -8.41
CA GLU A 80 -7.55 5.55 -8.07
C GLU A 80 -7.68 7.06 -8.29
N ALA A 81 -8.34 7.51 -9.35
CA ALA A 81 -8.60 8.92 -9.62
C ALA A 81 -9.50 9.55 -8.54
N SER A 82 -10.57 8.84 -8.17
CA SER A 82 -11.49 9.26 -7.10
C SER A 82 -10.77 9.33 -5.75
N TYR A 83 -9.97 8.33 -5.41
CA TYR A 83 -9.14 8.33 -4.21
C TYR A 83 -8.17 9.51 -4.19
N ASN A 84 -7.47 9.77 -5.30
CA ASN A 84 -6.51 10.87 -5.38
C ASN A 84 -7.17 12.25 -5.20
N LYS A 85 -8.40 12.42 -5.70
CA LYS A 85 -9.18 13.66 -5.55
C LYS A 85 -9.55 13.94 -4.09
N TRP A 86 -9.93 12.90 -3.34
CA TRP A 86 -10.42 13.02 -1.96
C TRP A 86 -9.35 12.72 -0.91
N ARG A 87 -8.08 12.70 -1.32
CA ARG A 87 -6.98 12.34 -0.43
C ARG A 87 -6.85 13.35 0.70
N HIS A 88 -6.73 12.88 1.93
CA HIS A 88 -6.51 13.75 3.09
C HIS A 88 -5.16 14.49 2.93
N PRO A 89 -5.11 15.83 3.14
CA PRO A 89 -3.88 16.62 2.95
C PRO A 89 -2.78 16.28 3.96
N ASP A 90 -3.16 15.92 5.19
CA ASP A 90 -2.24 15.55 6.28
C ASP A 90 -2.64 14.21 6.92
N PRO A 91 -2.35 13.06 6.28
CA PRO A 91 -2.81 11.77 6.76
C PRO A 91 -2.09 11.34 8.04
N TYR A 92 -2.76 10.54 8.89
CA TYR A 92 -2.11 10.02 10.10
C TYR A 92 -0.93 9.08 9.75
N ILE A 93 0.25 9.41 10.28
CA ILE A 93 1.47 8.61 10.19
C ILE A 93 1.85 8.16 11.60
N VAL A 94 2.12 6.86 11.76
CA VAL A 94 2.57 6.33 13.06
C VAL A 94 3.90 6.98 13.43
N PRO A 95 4.12 7.36 14.71
CA PRO A 95 5.22 8.24 15.08
C PRO A 95 6.62 7.78 14.63
N TRP A 96 6.90 6.48 14.60
CA TRP A 96 8.22 5.93 14.25
C TRP A 96 8.39 5.56 12.77
N ALA A 97 7.33 5.62 11.96
CA ALA A 97 7.43 5.35 10.53
C ALA A 97 8.00 6.55 9.77
N PRO A 98 8.53 6.38 8.54
CA PRO A 98 8.94 7.49 7.70
C PRO A 98 7.84 8.56 7.59
N GLY A 99 8.21 9.82 7.87
CA GLY A 99 7.28 10.96 7.91
C GLY A 99 6.55 11.15 9.25
N GLY A 100 6.75 10.27 10.23
CA GLY A 100 6.21 10.40 11.59
C GLY A 100 7.06 11.30 12.48
N SER A 101 6.47 11.82 13.56
CA SER A 101 7.11 12.79 14.47
C SER A 101 8.30 12.27 15.27
N LYS A 102 8.50 10.96 15.35
CA LYS A 102 9.61 10.28 16.05
C LYS A 102 10.49 9.49 15.08
N PHE A 103 10.31 9.67 13.77
CA PHE A 103 11.18 9.04 12.78
C PHE A 103 12.62 9.50 13.00
N THR A 104 13.56 8.55 13.00
CA THR A 104 15.00 8.82 13.19
C THR A 104 15.35 9.65 14.43
N ARG A 105 14.49 9.66 15.47
CA ARG A 105 14.76 10.41 16.71
C ARG A 105 15.92 9.83 17.51
N ASN A 106 16.13 8.52 17.42
CA ASN A 106 17.24 7.81 18.07
C ASN A 106 17.80 6.75 17.10
N PRO A 107 18.60 7.16 16.09
CA PRO A 107 19.23 6.20 15.19
C PRO A 107 20.28 5.40 15.94
N THR A 108 20.48 4.14 15.53
CA THR A 108 21.62 3.36 16.01
C THR A 108 22.91 4.05 15.58
N PRO A 109 23.90 4.21 16.48
CA PRO A 109 25.19 4.78 16.10
C PRO A 109 25.82 4.04 14.91
N PRO A 110 26.51 4.75 14.01
CA PRO A 110 27.27 4.12 12.94
C PRO A 110 28.34 3.16 13.49
N GLU A 111 28.67 2.12 12.73
CA GLU A 111 29.76 1.21 13.05
C GLU A 111 31.09 1.99 13.14
N GLY A 112 31.91 1.68 14.17
CA GLY A 112 33.19 2.35 14.42
C GLY A 112 33.14 3.55 15.38
N ILE A 113 31.96 3.91 15.89
CA ILE A 113 31.82 4.89 16.99
C ILE A 113 31.62 4.13 18.30
N GLU A 114 32.60 4.21 19.20
CA GLU A 114 32.51 3.67 20.55
C GLU A 114 31.97 4.74 21.50
N ILE A 115 30.93 4.39 22.25
CA ILE A 115 30.47 5.21 23.36
C ILE A 115 31.34 4.86 24.57
N ILE A 116 32.37 5.67 24.81
CA ILE A 116 33.26 5.53 25.96
C ILE A 116 32.55 6.14 27.17
N TYR A 117 32.18 5.31 28.14
CA TYR A 117 31.58 5.74 29.41
C TYR A 117 32.64 6.07 30.45
N ASP A 118 33.64 6.87 30.06
CA ASP A 118 34.64 7.36 30.99
C ASP A 118 34.17 8.70 31.55
N TYR A 119 33.49 8.63 32.69
CA TYR A 119 32.89 9.78 33.38
C TYR A 119 33.96 10.72 33.98
N GLY A 120 34.83 11.28 33.13
CA GLY A 120 35.88 12.23 33.51
C GLY A 120 37.14 11.62 34.12
N ARG A 121 37.47 10.34 33.87
CA ARG A 121 38.74 9.73 34.32
C ARG A 121 39.81 9.64 33.22
N GLU A 122 39.67 10.48 32.21
CA GLU A 122 40.43 10.46 30.96
C GLU A 122 41.94 10.68 31.16
N ASP A 123 42.34 11.33 32.27
CA ASP A 123 43.72 11.79 32.52
C ASP A 123 44.45 11.10 33.70
N ASN A 124 43.95 10.01 34.29
CA ASN A 124 44.56 9.38 35.49
C ASN A 124 45.18 8.00 35.24
N ALA A 125 46.17 7.91 34.33
CA ALA A 125 47.00 6.71 34.12
C ALA A 125 48.50 7.00 34.29
#